data_AF-A0A3E1DWE9-F1
#
_entry.id   AF-A0A3E1DWE9-F1
#
_cell.length_a   1.000
_cell.length_b   1.000
_cell.length_c   1.000
_cell.angle_alpha   90.00
_cell.angle_beta   90.00
_cell.angle_gamma   90.00
#
_symmetry.space_group_name_H-M   'P 1'
#
loop_
_entity.id
_entity.type
_entity.pdbx_description
1 polymer ?
#
loop_
_entity_poly.entity_id
_entity_poly.type
_entity_poly.pdbx_seq_one_letter_code
_entity_poly.pdbx_strand_id
1 'polypeptide(L)'
;MNQPDLSNPASSNRVSRSGKVGCFVLILALLGSGGWWWWSEVSARQRTAAALEKAGAGATRAPGRRGLMTSVTVAPVRQEDIEEWLTIPGTVTPLQEVTVRSRIDGELRKVHFVEGGAVKAGALLAEIDPRPFEVAMDRARAAQARNEALLANARAD
;
A
#
# COMPACT_ATOMS: atom_id res chain seq x y z
N MET A 1 2.89 26.41 -14.62
CA MET A 1 2.16 25.85 -15.78
C MET A 1 1.47 24.56 -15.36
N ASN A 2 0.13 24.60 -15.37
CA ASN A 2 -0.87 23.54 -15.61
C ASN A 2 -0.91 22.27 -14.74
N GLN A 3 -1.94 22.22 -13.89
CA GLN A 3 -2.56 21.01 -13.33
C GLN A 3 -3.36 20.26 -14.41
N PRO A 4 -3.67 18.97 -14.18
CA PRO A 4 -4.93 18.40 -14.63
C PRO A 4 -5.80 17.91 -13.45
N ASP A 5 -6.94 18.59 -13.32
CA ASP A 5 -8.30 18.10 -13.11
C ASP A 5 -8.50 16.59 -12.82
N LEU A 6 -9.07 16.28 -11.64
CA LEU A 6 -9.69 15.00 -11.33
C LEU A 6 -11.15 15.21 -10.90
N SER A 7 -11.98 15.66 -11.83
CA SER A 7 -13.44 15.62 -11.74
C SER A 7 -14.04 14.71 -12.81
N ASN A 8 -14.02 13.39 -12.60
CA ASN A 8 -14.98 12.50 -13.28
C ASN A 8 -15.13 11.12 -12.61
N PRO A 9 -16.27 10.81 -11.97
CA PRO A 9 -16.66 9.45 -11.63
C PRO A 9 -17.76 8.94 -12.58
N ALA A 10 -17.43 8.02 -13.48
CA ALA A 10 -18.26 6.88 -13.92
C ALA A 10 -17.84 6.33 -15.29
N SER A 11 -17.33 5.09 -15.32
CA SER A 11 -17.76 4.12 -16.33
C SER A 11 -17.61 2.70 -15.77
N SER A 12 -18.74 2.04 -15.57
CA SER A 12 -18.82 0.64 -15.16
C SER A 12 -18.58 -0.24 -16.38
N ASN A 13 -17.35 -0.71 -16.55
CA ASN A 13 -17.02 -1.64 -17.62
C ASN A 13 -17.49 -3.06 -17.25
N ARG A 14 -18.64 -3.46 -17.81
CA ARG A 14 -19.28 -4.75 -17.59
C ARG A 14 -18.56 -5.82 -18.42
N VAL A 15 -17.51 -6.41 -17.86
CA VAL A 15 -16.75 -7.49 -18.51
C VAL A 15 -17.63 -8.73 -18.64
N SER A 16 -18.00 -9.03 -19.90
CA SER A 16 -18.81 -10.16 -20.34
C SER A 16 -18.09 -11.49 -20.07
N ARG A 17 -18.78 -12.39 -19.35
CA ARG A 17 -18.36 -13.77 -19.08
C ARG A 17 -18.82 -14.68 -20.23
N SER A 18 -17.97 -14.93 -21.22
CA SER A 18 -18.15 -16.04 -22.17
C SER A 18 -16.88 -16.23 -23.01
N GLY A 19 -16.02 -17.18 -22.63
CA GLY A 19 -14.80 -17.48 -23.39
C GLY A 19 -13.80 -18.45 -22.73
N LYS A 20 -14.20 -19.21 -21.70
CA LYS A 20 -13.28 -20.06 -20.93
C LYS A 20 -13.24 -21.54 -21.34
N VAL A 21 -14.05 -21.98 -22.30
CA VAL A 21 -14.08 -23.39 -22.74
C VAL A 21 -13.10 -23.67 -23.90
N GLY A 22 -12.82 -22.68 -24.75
CA GLY A 22 -11.90 -22.84 -25.89
C GLY A 22 -10.42 -23.01 -25.51
N CYS A 23 -9.95 -22.31 -24.47
CA CYS A 23 -8.53 -22.36 -24.07
C CYS A 23 -8.12 -23.70 -23.44
N PHE A 24 -9.04 -24.42 -22.78
CA PHE A 24 -8.71 -25.68 -22.12
C PHE A 24 -8.43 -26.82 -23.11
N VAL A 25 -9.10 -26.83 -24.26
CA VAL A 25 -8.91 -27.86 -25.30
C VAL A 25 -7.56 -27.71 -26.01
N LEU A 26 -7.12 -26.47 -26.25
CA LEU A 26 -5.82 -26.20 -26.87
C LEU A 26 -4.63 -26.55 -25.96
N ILE A 27 -4.78 -26.39 -24.64
CA ILE A 27 -3.72 -26.73 -23.68
C ILE A 27 -3.54 -28.25 -23.54
N LEU A 28 -4.63 -29.02 -23.57
CA LEU A 28 -4.56 -30.50 -23.53
C LEU A 28 -3.94 -31.08 -24.81
N ALA A 29 -4.19 -30.48 -25.97
CA ALA A 29 -3.58 -30.91 -27.23
C ALA A 29 -2.05 -30.68 -27.26
N LEU A 30 -1.56 -29.57 -26.68
CA LEU A 30 -0.13 -29.27 -26.61
C LEU A 30 0.65 -30.14 -25.62
N LEU A 31 0.01 -30.58 -24.52
CA LEU A 31 0.63 -31.48 -23.54
C LEU A 31 0.73 -32.93 -24.07
N GLY A 32 -0.22 -33.38 -24.88
CA GLY A 32 -0.20 -34.71 -25.50
C GLY A 32 0.96 -34.91 -26.49
N SER A 33 1.31 -33.89 -27.28
CA SER A 33 2.43 -33.96 -28.22
C SER A 33 3.81 -33.97 -27.54
N GLY A 34 3.95 -33.31 -26.38
CA GLY A 34 5.21 -33.29 -25.63
C GLY A 34 5.60 -34.65 -25.04
N GLY A 35 4.60 -35.45 -24.60
CA GLY A 35 4.83 -36.80 -24.08
C GLY A 35 5.27 -37.82 -25.14
N TRP A 36 4.76 -37.69 -26.37
CA TRP A 36 5.12 -38.60 -27.48
C TRP A 36 6.53 -38.32 -28.00
N TRP A 37 6.94 -37.04 -28.06
CA TRP A 37 8.28 -36.65 -28.49
C TRP A 37 9.37 -36.97 -27.44
N TRP A 38 9.04 -36.86 -26.15
CA TRP A 38 9.96 -37.22 -25.05
C TRP A 38 10.15 -38.73 -24.88
N TRP A 39 9.12 -39.55 -25.18
CA TRP A 39 9.23 -41.02 -25.14
C TRP A 39 9.99 -41.60 -26.33
N SER A 40 9.97 -40.93 -27.49
CA SER A 40 10.77 -41.34 -28.66
C SER A 40 12.27 -41.08 -28.51
N GLU A 41 12.69 -40.12 -27.68
CA GLU A 41 14.11 -39.79 -27.46
C GLU A 41 14.79 -40.73 -26.44
N VAL A 42 14.02 -41.28 -25.49
CA VAL A 42 14.53 -42.14 -24.40
C VAL A 42 14.67 -43.61 -24.79
N SER A 43 13.94 -44.06 -25.82
CA SER A 43 13.95 -45.46 -26.28
C SER A 43 15.16 -45.83 -27.16
N ALA A 44 16.01 -44.86 -27.53
CA ALA A 44 17.20 -45.07 -28.36
C ALA A 44 18.51 -45.37 -27.57
N ARG A 45 18.48 -45.40 -26.22
CA ARG A 45 19.70 -45.57 -25.38
C ARG A 45 19.97 -46.99 -24.85
N GLN A 46 19.27 -48.02 -25.32
CA GLN A 46 19.45 -49.41 -24.86
C GLN A 46 20.27 -50.32 -25.79
N ARG A 47 21.01 -49.78 -26.79
CA ARG A 47 21.81 -50.61 -27.73
C ARG A 47 23.34 -50.54 -27.59
N THR A 48 23.90 -49.87 -26.58
CA THR A 48 25.37 -49.72 -26.46
C THR A 48 26.01 -50.34 -25.22
N ALA A 49 25.32 -51.27 -24.53
CA ALA A 49 25.88 -51.98 -23.37
C ALA A 49 26.40 -53.41 -23.67
N ALA A 50 26.32 -53.89 -24.91
CA ALA A 50 26.70 -55.27 -25.27
C ALA A 50 28.05 -55.40 -26.03
N ALA A 51 28.87 -54.35 -26.11
CA ALA A 51 30.12 -54.35 -26.91
C ALA A 51 31.41 -54.07 -26.12
N LEU A 52 31.36 -54.00 -24.78
CA LEU A 52 32.53 -53.71 -23.93
C LEU A 52 32.97 -54.88 -23.02
N GLU A 53 32.45 -56.09 -23.25
CA GLU A 53 32.81 -57.31 -22.50
C GLU A 53 33.77 -58.24 -23.29
N LYS A 54 34.64 -57.68 -24.14
CA LYS A 54 35.68 -58.46 -24.85
C LYS A 54 37.04 -57.75 -24.98
N ALA A 55 37.37 -56.85 -24.05
CA ALA A 55 38.69 -56.24 -23.97
C ALA A 55 39.17 -56.16 -22.51
N GLY A 56 39.45 -57.32 -21.92
CA GLY A 56 39.92 -57.46 -20.55
C GLY A 56 40.92 -58.60 -20.41
N ALA A 57 41.96 -58.63 -21.26
CA ALA A 57 43.09 -59.53 -21.12
C ALA A 57 44.39 -58.73 -21.10
N GLY A 58 45.08 -58.75 -19.96
CA GLY A 58 46.49 -58.38 -19.86
C GLY A 58 46.77 -57.08 -19.12
N ALA A 59 47.13 -57.19 -17.83
CA ALA A 59 48.40 -56.68 -17.28
C ALA A 59 48.28 -56.51 -15.75
N THR A 60 48.73 -57.51 -15.03
CA THR A 60 49.00 -57.45 -13.59
C THR A 60 50.15 -56.47 -13.34
N ARG A 61 49.90 -55.32 -12.69
CA ARG A 61 50.96 -54.48 -12.11
C ARG A 61 50.62 -54.13 -10.66
N ALA A 62 51.57 -54.42 -9.79
CA ALA A 62 51.49 -54.41 -8.33
C ALA A 62 51.08 -53.06 -7.70
N PRO A 63 50.49 -53.05 -6.48
CA PRO A 63 49.96 -51.85 -5.85
C PRO A 63 51.07 -50.99 -5.22
N GLY A 64 51.30 -49.80 -5.77
CA GLY A 64 52.04 -48.74 -5.11
C GLY A 64 51.15 -48.04 -4.08
N ARG A 65 51.66 -47.88 -2.84
CA ARG A 65 51.02 -47.17 -1.73
C ARG A 65 50.46 -45.80 -2.16
N ARG A 66 49.13 -45.66 -2.16
CA ARG A 66 48.47 -44.35 -2.28
C ARG A 66 48.50 -43.71 -0.90
N GLY A 67 49.19 -42.58 -0.77
CA GLY A 67 49.03 -41.73 0.40
C GLY A 67 47.55 -41.38 0.58
N LEU A 68 47.07 -41.39 1.83
CA LEU A 68 45.69 -41.01 2.16
C LEU A 68 45.48 -39.55 1.76
N MET A 69 44.86 -39.32 0.61
CA MET A 69 44.47 -37.99 0.15
C MET A 69 43.09 -37.66 0.72
N THR A 70 43.05 -36.71 1.64
CA THR A 70 41.80 -36.16 2.18
C THR A 70 41.15 -35.31 1.09
N SER A 71 40.01 -35.77 0.58
CA SER A 71 39.23 -35.01 -0.39
C SER A 71 38.60 -33.79 0.28
N VAL A 72 38.84 -32.61 -0.28
CA VAL A 72 38.16 -31.37 0.12
C VAL A 72 37.27 -30.89 -1.02
N THR A 73 36.10 -30.36 -0.66
CA THR A 73 35.18 -29.79 -1.64
C THR A 73 35.50 -28.30 -1.77
N VAL A 74 35.67 -27.83 -3.00
CA VAL A 74 35.93 -26.42 -3.31
C VAL A 74 34.78 -25.85 -4.16
N ALA A 75 34.51 -24.56 -3.99
CA ALA A 75 33.55 -23.82 -4.80
C ALA A 75 34.24 -22.58 -5.42
N PRO A 76 33.93 -22.21 -6.68
CA PRO A 76 34.48 -21.03 -7.32
C PRO A 76 33.89 -19.74 -6.74
N VAL A 77 34.75 -18.75 -6.47
CA VAL A 77 34.33 -17.41 -6.01
C VAL A 77 33.91 -16.57 -7.21
N ARG A 78 32.79 -15.86 -7.09
CA ARG A 78 32.32 -14.86 -8.07
C ARG A 78 32.11 -13.53 -7.36
N GLN A 79 32.49 -12.44 -8.01
CA GLN A 79 32.15 -11.09 -7.58
C GLN A 79 30.88 -10.67 -8.33
N GLU A 80 29.90 -10.24 -7.57
CA GLU A 80 28.64 -9.71 -8.08
C GLU A 80 28.34 -8.41 -7.31
N ASP A 81 27.77 -7.45 -8.00
CA ASP A 81 27.36 -6.19 -7.38
C ASP A 81 26.10 -6.44 -6.55
N ILE A 82 26.17 -6.12 -5.27
CA ILE A 82 25.02 -6.17 -4.36
C ILE A 82 24.58 -4.74 -4.05
N GLU A 83 23.27 -4.50 -4.16
CA GLU A 83 22.68 -3.26 -3.73
C GLU A 83 22.24 -3.40 -2.27
N GLU A 84 22.79 -2.57 -1.39
CA GLU A 84 22.49 -2.58 0.03
C GLU A 84 21.29 -1.67 0.32
N TRP A 85 20.16 -2.28 0.68
CA TRP A 85 18.94 -1.56 1.05
C TRP A 85 18.90 -1.32 2.55
N LEU A 86 18.92 -0.05 2.96
CA LEU A 86 18.67 0.34 4.35
C LEU A 86 17.20 0.71 4.54
N THR A 87 16.46 -0.11 5.29
CA THR A 87 15.07 0.21 5.67
C THR A 87 15.06 0.88 7.03
N ILE A 88 14.61 2.14 7.07
CA ILE A 88 14.48 2.91 8.31
C ILE A 88 12.98 3.09 8.62
N PRO A 89 12.51 2.70 9.81
CA PRO A 89 11.15 3.00 10.21
C PRO A 89 10.99 4.51 10.45
N GLY A 90 9.93 5.09 9.89
CA GLY A 90 9.57 6.49 10.09
C GLY A 90 8.07 6.64 10.34
N THR A 91 7.68 7.73 10.97
CA THR A 91 6.26 8.09 11.17
C THR A 91 5.88 9.23 10.24
N VAL A 92 4.62 9.24 9.83
CA VAL A 92 4.05 10.34 9.04
C VAL A 92 3.33 11.29 9.99
N THR A 93 3.63 12.58 9.89
CA THR A 93 2.92 13.63 10.63
C THR A 93 2.08 14.48 9.67
N PRO A 94 0.94 15.02 10.14
CA PRO A 94 0.16 15.94 9.35
C PRO A 94 0.96 17.22 9.07
N LEU A 95 0.80 17.80 7.86
CA LEU A 95 1.41 19.08 7.52
C LEU A 95 0.88 20.21 8.42
N GLN A 96 -0.41 20.15 8.76
CA GLN A 96 -1.10 21.09 9.62
C GLN A 96 -2.08 20.35 10.51
N GLU A 97 -2.06 20.66 11.80
CA GLU A 97 -2.98 20.13 12.80
C GLU A 97 -3.55 21.29 13.60
N VAL A 98 -4.87 21.32 13.75
CA VAL A 98 -5.56 22.40 14.46
C VAL A 98 -6.59 21.82 15.40
N THR A 99 -6.38 22.05 16.70
CA THR A 99 -7.35 21.70 17.73
C THR A 99 -8.37 22.81 17.89
N VAL A 100 -9.60 22.57 17.46
CA VAL A 100 -10.69 23.54 17.61
C VAL A 100 -11.28 23.44 19.01
N ARG A 101 -11.40 24.58 19.70
CA ARG A 101 -11.98 24.68 21.05
C ARG A 101 -12.98 25.83 21.10
N SER A 102 -13.99 25.70 21.96
CA SER A 102 -14.85 26.84 22.25
C SER A 102 -14.06 27.96 22.93
N ARG A 103 -14.37 29.21 22.58
CA ARG A 103 -13.85 30.41 23.26
C ARG A 103 -14.70 30.85 24.45
N ILE A 104 -15.93 30.34 24.53
CA ILE A 104 -16.91 30.69 25.55
C ILE A 104 -17.47 29.43 26.18
N ASP A 105 -17.77 29.49 27.46
CA ASP A 105 -18.42 28.40 28.16
C ASP A 105 -19.93 28.45 27.91
N GLY A 106 -20.53 27.31 27.65
CA GLY A 106 -21.95 27.21 27.38
C GLY A 106 -22.37 25.80 27.01
N GLU A 107 -23.68 25.60 26.96
CA GLU A 107 -24.27 24.33 26.56
C GLU A 107 -24.15 24.15 25.04
N LEU A 108 -23.65 22.98 24.62
CA LEU A 108 -23.57 22.61 23.20
C LEU A 108 -24.97 22.28 22.69
N ARG A 109 -25.49 23.10 21.77
CA ARG A 109 -26.82 22.93 21.17
C ARG A 109 -26.80 21.95 20.01
N LYS A 110 -25.80 22.04 19.12
CA LYS A 110 -25.73 21.21 17.91
C LYS A 110 -24.31 21.04 17.38
N VAL A 111 -24.04 19.90 16.77
CA VAL A 111 -22.83 19.60 16.00
C VAL A 111 -23.21 19.48 14.52
N HIS A 112 -22.40 20.08 13.65
CA HIS A 112 -22.70 20.27 12.22
C HIS A 112 -21.75 19.53 11.28
N PHE A 113 -20.85 18.70 11.81
CA PHE A 113 -19.93 17.90 11.00
C PHE A 113 -20.12 16.41 11.27
N VAL A 114 -19.64 15.60 10.32
CA VAL A 114 -19.58 14.14 10.45
C VAL A 114 -18.15 13.76 10.79
N GLU A 115 -17.98 12.85 11.74
CA GLU A 115 -16.66 12.35 12.14
C GLU A 115 -15.91 11.73 10.95
N GLY A 116 -14.62 12.04 10.83
CA GLY A 116 -13.79 11.64 9.69
C GLY A 116 -14.11 12.35 8.37
N GLY A 117 -15.11 13.23 8.35
CA GLY A 117 -15.47 14.04 7.18
C GLY A 117 -14.53 15.22 6.96
N ALA A 118 -14.41 15.65 5.70
CA ALA A 118 -13.68 16.86 5.35
C ALA A 118 -14.52 18.10 5.69
N VAL A 119 -13.89 19.08 6.35
CA VAL A 119 -14.50 20.39 6.64
C VAL A 119 -13.66 21.50 6.03
N LYS A 120 -14.30 22.62 5.67
CA LYS A 120 -13.64 23.80 5.12
C LYS A 120 -13.39 24.83 6.22
N ALA A 121 -12.38 25.66 6.06
CA ALA A 121 -12.14 26.80 6.93
C ALA A 121 -13.38 27.72 6.95
N GLY A 122 -13.77 28.17 8.14
CA GLY A 122 -14.94 29.01 8.35
C GLY A 122 -16.29 28.27 8.37
N ALA A 123 -16.30 26.95 8.17
CA ALA A 123 -17.53 26.18 8.33
C ALA A 123 -18.00 26.18 9.79
N LEU A 124 -19.32 26.26 9.99
CA LEU A 124 -19.91 26.09 11.31
C LEU A 124 -19.77 24.63 11.73
N LEU A 125 -19.04 24.38 12.81
CA LEU A 125 -18.79 23.03 13.33
C LEU A 125 -19.71 22.70 14.51
N ALA A 126 -19.96 23.68 15.38
CA ALA A 126 -20.73 23.52 16.59
C ALA A 126 -21.46 24.82 16.93
N GLU A 127 -22.67 24.69 17.45
CA GLU A 127 -23.49 25.80 17.94
C GLU A 127 -23.62 25.69 19.45
N ILE A 128 -23.27 26.75 20.16
CA ILE A 128 -23.41 26.90 21.62
C ILE A 128 -24.65 27.73 21.87
N ASP A 129 -25.41 27.46 22.93
CA ASP A 129 -26.63 28.20 23.25
C ASP A 129 -26.38 29.73 23.43
N PRO A 130 -26.83 30.61 22.52
CA PRO A 130 -26.69 32.06 22.64
C PRO A 130 -27.52 32.72 23.74
N ARG A 131 -28.58 32.09 24.27
CA ARG A 131 -29.56 32.79 25.14
C ARG A 131 -28.93 33.55 26.31
N PRO A 132 -27.96 32.99 27.07
CA PRO A 132 -27.31 33.73 28.15
C PRO A 132 -26.55 34.97 27.66
N PHE A 133 -25.95 34.87 26.47
CA PHE A 133 -25.17 35.94 25.85
C PHE A 133 -26.07 37.03 25.25
N GLU A 134 -27.20 36.65 24.66
CA GLU A 134 -28.22 37.60 24.18
C GLU A 134 -28.77 38.44 25.32
N VAL A 135 -29.13 37.81 26.45
CA VAL A 135 -29.61 38.53 27.63
C VAL A 135 -28.54 39.47 28.18
N ALA A 136 -27.27 39.07 28.21
CA ALA A 136 -26.16 39.91 28.65
C ALA A 136 -25.96 41.12 27.72
N MET A 137 -26.03 40.89 26.40
CA MET A 137 -25.95 41.93 25.39
C MET A 137 -27.09 42.94 25.54
N ASP A 138 -28.32 42.48 25.72
CA ASP A 138 -29.49 43.36 25.87
C ASP A 138 -29.41 44.21 27.14
N ARG A 139 -28.92 43.63 28.24
CA ARG A 139 -28.64 44.38 29.48
C ARG A 139 -27.60 45.47 29.25
N ALA A 140 -26.51 45.16 28.54
CA ALA A 140 -25.46 46.14 28.23
C ALA A 140 -26.00 47.28 27.35
N ARG A 141 -26.81 46.96 26.34
CA ARG A 141 -27.47 47.96 25.47
C ARG A 141 -28.43 48.85 26.24
N ALA A 142 -29.25 48.28 27.14
CA ALA A 142 -30.15 49.05 27.99
C ALA A 142 -29.38 49.98 28.95
N ALA A 143 -28.25 49.51 29.50
CA ALA A 143 -27.37 50.35 30.31
C ALA A 143 -26.75 51.50 29.50
N GLN A 144 -26.28 51.20 28.28
CA GLN A 144 -25.76 52.21 27.36
C GLN A 144 -26.81 53.28 27.05
N ALA A 145 -28.03 52.89 26.65
CA ALA A 145 -29.10 53.82 26.32
C ALA A 145 -29.48 54.73 27.51
N ARG A 146 -29.51 54.18 28.73
CA ARG A 146 -29.72 54.98 29.95
C ARG A 146 -28.59 55.97 30.18
N ASN A 147 -27.33 55.54 30.00
CA ASN A 147 -26.18 56.41 30.17
C ASN A 147 -26.14 57.53 29.12
N GLU A 148 -26.53 57.24 27.88
CA GLU A 148 -26.66 58.23 26.82
C GLU A 148 -27.74 59.26 27.14
N ALA A 149 -28.88 58.83 27.67
CA ALA A 149 -29.94 59.74 28.12
C ALA A 149 -29.47 60.62 29.31
N LEU A 150 -28.76 60.04 30.28
CA LEU A 150 -28.18 60.78 31.40
C LEU A 150 -27.14 61.81 30.92
N LEU A 151 -26.28 61.43 29.98
CA LEU A 151 -25.29 62.33 29.39
C LEU A 151 -25.94 63.46 28.60
N ALA A 152 -27.02 63.18 27.86
CA ALA A 152 -27.76 64.18 27.13
C ALA A 152 -28.41 65.20 28.07
N ASN A 153 -29.03 64.73 29.16
CA ASN A 153 -29.60 65.61 30.18
C ASN A 153 -28.52 66.47 30.84
N ALA A 154 -27.39 65.88 31.25
CA ALA A 154 -26.28 66.60 31.87
C ALA A 154 -25.56 67.61 30.95
N ARG A 155 -25.79 67.53 29.63
CA ARG A 155 -25.31 68.52 28.65
C ARG A 155 -26.33 69.62 28.37
N ALA A 156 -27.59 69.38 28.67
CA ALA A 156 -28.68 70.34 28.47
C ALA A 156 -28.85 71.27 29.68
N ASP A 157 -28.47 70.80 30.86
CA ASP A 157 -28.31 71.60 32.10
C ASP A 157 -27.00 72.41 32.08
#